data_AF-A0A285NCG9-F1
#
_entry.id   AF-A0A285NCG9-F1
#
_cell.length_a   1.000
_cell.length_b   1.000
_cell.length_c   1.000
_cell.angle_alpha   90.00
_cell.angle_beta   90.00
_cell.angle_gamma   90.00
#
_symmetry.space_group_name_H-M   'P 1'
#
loop_
_entity.id
_entity.type
_entity.pdbx_description
1 polymer ?
#
loop_
_entity_poly.entity_id
_entity_poly.type
_entity_poly.pdbx_seq_one_letter_code
_entity_poly.pdbx_strand_id
1 'polypeptide(L)'
;MAKPFVAMLAKAGLIIGLCIASAFIFSAAQAGEYDFETHSEMSEFVRQDCGACHGLSLKGGLGRPLLKENLDHFDLETLEEIILDGIPDTAMPPWRGILDEAQAKQIAKALKEGNIE
;
A
#
# COMPACT_ATOMS: atom_id res chain seq x y z
N MET A 1 64.76 14.81 4.22
CA MET A 1 63.91 13.61 3.98
C MET A 1 62.80 13.61 5.04
N ALA A 2 61.60 13.09 4.74
CA ALA A 2 60.38 13.08 5.58
C ALA A 2 59.34 14.21 5.43
N LYS A 3 59.08 14.70 4.19
CA LYS A 3 57.92 15.58 3.90
C LYS A 3 56.85 15.07 2.90
N PRO A 4 56.94 13.90 2.23
CA PRO A 4 55.85 13.46 1.33
C PRO A 4 54.75 12.63 2.02
N PHE A 5 54.98 12.07 3.21
CA PHE A 5 54.05 11.10 3.82
C PHE A 5 52.81 11.75 4.48
N VAL A 6 52.95 12.96 5.04
CA VAL A 6 51.86 13.66 5.75
C VAL A 6 50.78 14.19 4.78
N ALA A 7 51.16 14.56 3.54
CA ALA A 7 50.23 15.08 2.55
C ALA A 7 49.30 14.01 1.93
N MET A 8 49.70 12.74 1.96
CA MET A 8 48.92 11.62 1.41
C MET A 8 47.80 11.19 2.38
N LEU A 9 48.01 11.31 3.69
CA LEU A 9 47.01 10.97 4.72
C LEU A 9 45.88 12.01 4.80
N ALA A 10 46.17 13.29 4.58
CA ALA A 10 45.17 14.36 4.61
C ALA A 10 44.15 14.27 3.45
N LYS A 11 44.58 13.82 2.25
CA LYS A 11 43.67 13.63 1.10
C LYS A 11 42.79 12.38 1.24
N ALA A 12 43.27 11.33 1.89
CA ALA A 12 42.47 10.15 2.18
C ALA A 12 41.39 10.43 3.24
N GLY A 13 41.68 11.26 4.25
CA GLY A 13 40.69 11.70 5.25
C GLY A 13 39.56 12.55 4.65
N LEU A 14 39.85 13.36 3.63
CA LEU A 14 38.85 14.20 2.96
C LEU A 14 37.91 13.41 2.05
N ILE A 15 38.37 12.29 1.48
CA ILE A 15 37.53 11.43 0.61
C ILE A 15 36.75 10.40 1.45
N ILE A 16 37.28 9.94 2.59
CA ILE A 16 36.57 9.01 3.49
C ILE A 16 35.51 9.74 4.34
N GLY A 17 35.73 11.00 4.70
CA GLY A 17 34.72 11.82 5.40
C GLY A 17 33.51 12.19 4.53
N LEU A 18 33.65 12.20 3.21
CA LEU A 18 32.58 12.58 2.28
C LEU A 18 31.61 11.43 1.94
N CYS A 19 31.98 10.17 2.20
CA CYS A 19 31.12 9.03 1.92
C CYS A 19 30.15 8.66 3.06
N ILE A 20 30.39 9.13 4.30
CA ILE A 20 29.54 8.78 5.46
C ILE A 20 28.39 9.79 5.65
N ALA A 21 28.43 10.96 5.00
CA ALA A 21 27.41 11.98 5.13
C ALA A 21 26.11 11.73 4.33
N SER A 22 26.05 10.68 3.50
CA SER A 22 25.05 10.58 2.41
C SER A 22 23.98 9.50 2.57
N ALA A 23 23.84 8.81 3.71
CA ALA A 23 23.01 7.59 3.76
C ALA A 23 21.98 7.51 4.90
N PHE A 24 21.52 8.64 5.44
CA PHE A 24 20.32 8.64 6.28
C PHE A 24 19.23 9.49 5.62
N ILE A 25 18.70 9.01 4.49
CA ILE A 25 17.33 9.34 4.11
C ILE A 25 16.44 8.52 5.03
N PHE A 26 16.12 9.09 6.20
CA PHE A 26 15.07 8.55 7.06
C PHE A 26 13.74 8.85 6.36
N SER A 27 13.27 7.91 5.54
CA SER A 27 11.93 7.98 4.97
C SER A 27 10.97 7.76 6.13
N ALA A 28 10.38 8.84 6.65
CA ALA A 28 9.24 8.72 7.54
C ALA A 28 8.14 8.02 6.73
N ALA A 29 7.83 6.77 7.08
CA ALA A 29 6.67 6.09 6.55
C ALA A 29 5.45 6.93 6.97
N GLN A 30 4.96 7.75 6.04
CA GLN A 30 3.70 8.43 6.20
C GLN A 30 2.66 7.30 6.20
N ALA A 31 2.14 6.93 7.37
CA ALA A 31 0.86 6.24 7.46
C ALA A 31 -0.17 7.27 7.00
N GLY A 32 -0.29 7.41 5.68
CA GLY A 32 -1.21 8.34 5.05
C GLY A 32 -2.54 7.64 4.86
N GLU A 33 -3.62 8.31 5.30
CA GLU A 33 -4.93 8.13 4.69
C GLU A 33 -4.74 8.12 3.17
N TYR A 34 -5.20 7.05 2.52
CA TYR A 34 -5.15 6.97 1.07
C TYR A 34 -6.27 7.86 0.54
N ASP A 35 -5.97 9.00 -0.09
CA ASP A 35 -7.01 9.86 -0.66
C ASP A 35 -7.31 9.44 -2.11
N PHE A 36 -8.58 9.09 -2.38
CA PHE A 36 -9.04 8.79 -3.73
C PHE A 36 -9.52 10.09 -4.40
N GLU A 37 -8.66 10.75 -5.19
CA GLU A 37 -9.10 11.91 -5.97
C GLU A 37 -10.00 11.49 -7.15
N THR A 38 -9.80 10.27 -7.65
CA THR A 38 -10.49 9.71 -8.81
C THR A 38 -10.92 8.26 -8.60
N HIS A 39 -11.91 7.83 -9.38
CA HIS A 39 -12.33 6.43 -9.41
C HIS A 39 -11.20 5.49 -9.87
N SER A 40 -10.33 5.93 -10.79
CA SER A 40 -9.25 5.11 -11.31
C SER A 40 -8.17 4.84 -10.25
N GLU A 41 -7.87 5.81 -9.38
CA GLU A 41 -6.95 5.60 -8.24
C GLU A 41 -7.53 4.61 -7.24
N MET A 42 -8.83 4.72 -6.93
CA MET A 42 -9.52 3.72 -6.11
C MET A 42 -9.51 2.33 -6.75
N SER A 43 -9.80 2.22 -8.05
CA SER A 43 -9.72 0.95 -8.77
C SER A 43 -8.32 0.36 -8.69
N GLU A 44 -7.28 1.18 -8.89
CA GLU A 44 -5.90 0.70 -8.86
C GLU A 44 -5.47 0.27 -7.46
N PHE A 45 -5.87 0.99 -6.41
CA PHE A 45 -5.72 0.54 -5.03
C PHE A 45 -6.35 -0.85 -4.83
N VAL A 46 -7.60 -1.03 -5.24
CA VAL A 46 -8.28 -2.34 -5.13
C VAL A 46 -7.51 -3.43 -5.88
N ARG A 47 -7.01 -3.14 -7.08
CA ARG A 47 -6.28 -4.12 -7.90
C ARG A 47 -4.90 -4.45 -7.33
N GLN A 48 -4.18 -3.47 -6.79
CA GLN A 48 -2.83 -3.67 -6.23
C GLN A 48 -2.91 -4.33 -4.86
N ASP A 49 -3.72 -3.78 -3.96
CA ASP A 49 -3.74 -4.16 -2.55
C ASP A 49 -4.69 -5.33 -2.28
N CYS A 50 -5.92 -5.29 -2.80
CA CYS A 50 -6.85 -6.41 -2.63
C CYS A 50 -6.54 -7.55 -3.61
N GLY A 51 -6.14 -7.21 -4.83
CA GLY A 51 -5.81 -8.18 -5.88
C GLY A 51 -4.61 -9.07 -5.55
N ALA A 52 -3.76 -8.70 -4.60
CA ALA A 52 -2.69 -9.57 -4.11
C ALA A 52 -3.20 -10.93 -3.59
N CYS A 53 -4.36 -10.94 -2.93
CA CYS A 53 -5.02 -12.16 -2.46
C CYS A 53 -6.15 -12.61 -3.40
N HIS A 54 -6.92 -11.65 -3.91
CA HIS A 54 -8.13 -11.89 -4.69
C HIS A 54 -7.88 -11.98 -6.22
N GLY A 55 -6.61 -11.92 -6.63
CA GLY A 55 -6.16 -11.88 -8.03
C GLY A 55 -6.27 -10.48 -8.62
N LEU A 56 -5.33 -10.08 -9.49
CA LEU A 56 -5.33 -8.77 -10.18
C LEU A 56 -6.58 -8.54 -11.08
N SER A 57 -7.29 -9.62 -11.41
CA SER A 57 -8.57 -9.57 -12.13
C SER A 57 -9.79 -9.79 -11.23
N LEU A 58 -9.59 -9.84 -9.91
CA LEU A 58 -10.59 -10.08 -8.87
C LEU A 58 -11.35 -11.43 -8.99
N LYS A 59 -10.89 -12.33 -9.85
CA LYS A 59 -11.47 -13.68 -10.09
C LYS A 59 -11.11 -14.70 -8.99
N GLY A 60 -10.42 -14.28 -7.95
CA GLY A 60 -9.97 -15.14 -6.86
C GLY A 60 -8.55 -15.68 -7.05
N GLY A 61 -8.01 -16.22 -5.97
CA GLY A 61 -6.66 -16.75 -5.86
C GLY A 61 -6.49 -17.43 -4.51
N LEU A 62 -5.68 -16.83 -3.63
CA LEU A 62 -5.64 -17.22 -2.22
C LEU A 62 -6.95 -16.84 -1.52
N GLY A 63 -7.46 -15.65 -1.83
CA GLY A 63 -8.77 -15.16 -1.42
C GLY A 63 -9.88 -15.55 -2.40
N ARG A 64 -11.13 -15.45 -1.94
CA ARG A 64 -12.34 -15.67 -2.76
C ARG A 64 -12.45 -14.62 -3.88
N PRO A 65 -13.17 -14.85 -4.98
CA PRO A 65 -13.42 -13.80 -5.97
C PRO A 65 -14.18 -12.60 -5.37
N LEU A 66 -13.90 -11.40 -5.89
CA LEU A 66 -14.58 -10.13 -5.54
C LEU A 66 -15.41 -9.59 -6.71
N LEU A 67 -15.82 -10.46 -7.63
CA LEU A 67 -16.72 -10.07 -8.73
C LEU A 67 -18.12 -9.80 -8.18
N LYS A 68 -18.88 -8.95 -8.87
CA LYS A 68 -20.26 -8.58 -8.53
C LYS A 68 -21.12 -9.80 -8.19
N GLU A 69 -21.14 -10.82 -9.05
CA GLU A 69 -21.94 -12.02 -8.87
C GLU A 69 -21.56 -12.83 -7.63
N ASN A 70 -20.33 -12.68 -7.13
CA ASN A 70 -19.87 -13.32 -5.90
C ASN A 70 -20.22 -12.52 -4.65
N LEU A 71 -20.57 -11.24 -4.79
CA LEU A 71 -20.86 -10.31 -3.70
C LEU A 71 -22.35 -9.92 -3.60
N ASP A 72 -23.19 -10.39 -4.52
CA ASP A 72 -24.62 -10.03 -4.57
C ASP A 72 -25.40 -10.36 -3.29
N HIS A 73 -24.96 -11.35 -2.53
CA HIS A 73 -25.59 -11.79 -1.28
C HIS A 73 -25.26 -10.93 -0.05
N PHE A 74 -24.22 -10.09 -0.13
CA PHE A 74 -23.90 -9.12 0.91
C PHE A 74 -24.64 -7.82 0.66
N ASP A 75 -25.12 -7.14 1.70
CA ASP A 75 -25.50 -5.73 1.58
C ASP A 75 -24.26 -4.82 1.56
N LEU A 76 -24.48 -3.52 1.31
CA LEU A 76 -23.37 -2.57 1.18
C LEU A 76 -22.63 -2.34 2.51
N GLU A 77 -23.38 -2.28 3.62
CA GLU A 77 -22.85 -2.04 4.97
C GLU A 77 -21.97 -3.20 5.44
N THR A 78 -22.40 -4.45 5.19
CA THR A 78 -21.60 -5.64 5.50
C THR A 78 -20.28 -5.65 4.73
N LEU A 79 -20.28 -5.24 3.45
CA LEU A 79 -19.03 -5.16 2.68
C LEU A 79 -18.11 -4.05 3.18
N GLU A 80 -18.68 -2.90 3.55
CA GLU A 80 -17.93 -1.80 4.16
C GLU A 80 -17.26 -2.24 5.47
N GLU A 81 -17.98 -2.92 6.36
CA GLU A 81 -17.43 -3.49 7.59
C GLU A 81 -16.33 -4.53 7.31
N ILE A 82 -16.54 -5.44 6.36
CA ILE A 82 -15.51 -6.43 5.98
C ILE A 82 -14.25 -5.73 5.44
N ILE A 83 -14.38 -4.66 4.67
CA ILE A 83 -13.23 -3.89 4.19
C ILE A 83 -12.52 -3.22 5.36
N LEU A 84 -13.26 -2.55 6.25
CA LEU A 84 -12.66 -1.80 7.35
C LEU A 84 -12.00 -2.73 8.39
N ASP A 85 -12.72 -3.78 8.79
CA ASP A 85 -12.38 -4.61 9.95
C ASP A 85 -11.77 -5.97 9.56
N GLY A 86 -11.71 -6.28 8.26
CA GLY A 86 -11.23 -7.57 7.76
C GLY A 86 -12.20 -8.69 8.15
N ILE A 87 -11.69 -9.92 8.16
CA ILE A 87 -12.45 -11.08 8.67
C ILE A 87 -11.62 -11.75 9.76
N PRO A 88 -12.09 -11.76 11.03
CA PRO A 88 -11.40 -12.40 12.14
C PRO A 88 -11.01 -13.85 11.84
N ASP A 89 -9.84 -14.25 12.33
CA ASP A 89 -9.28 -15.60 12.15
C ASP A 89 -9.06 -16.01 10.68
N THR A 90 -8.98 -15.04 9.76
CA THR A 90 -8.60 -15.27 8.36
C THR A 90 -7.40 -14.39 7.96
N ALA A 91 -6.89 -14.59 6.74
CA ALA A 91 -5.85 -13.76 6.17
C ALA A 91 -6.36 -12.43 5.60
N MET A 92 -7.67 -12.16 5.62
CA MET A 92 -8.25 -10.90 5.13
C MET A 92 -7.94 -9.78 6.15
N PRO A 93 -7.07 -8.81 5.81
CA PRO A 93 -6.63 -7.80 6.76
C PRO A 93 -7.69 -6.70 6.97
N PRO A 94 -7.70 -6.02 8.13
CA PRO A 94 -8.44 -4.77 8.31
C PRO A 94 -7.75 -3.61 7.58
N TRP A 95 -8.54 -2.66 7.08
CA TRP A 95 -8.06 -1.46 6.39
C TRP A 95 -8.32 -0.16 7.15
N ARG A 96 -8.92 -0.20 8.36
CA ARG A 96 -9.03 0.98 9.23
C ARG A 96 -7.67 1.63 9.47
N GLY A 97 -7.63 2.95 9.37
CA GLY A 97 -6.40 3.76 9.53
C GLY A 97 -5.59 3.91 8.24
N ILE A 98 -5.95 3.18 7.17
CA ILE A 98 -5.52 3.44 5.79
C ILE A 98 -6.70 4.02 5.01
N LEU A 99 -7.88 3.42 5.18
CA LEU A 99 -9.15 3.88 4.63
C LEU A 99 -10.03 4.47 5.73
N ASP A 100 -10.78 5.51 5.35
CA ASP A 100 -11.95 5.98 6.10
C ASP A 100 -13.24 5.24 5.67
N GLU A 101 -14.35 5.53 6.36
CA GLU A 101 -15.66 4.92 6.09
C GLU A 101 -16.21 5.29 4.70
N ALA A 102 -16.01 6.53 4.25
CA ALA A 102 -16.50 6.98 2.96
C ALA A 102 -15.78 6.26 1.81
N GLN A 103 -14.48 6.04 1.95
CA GLN A 103 -13.63 5.31 1.02
C GLN A 103 -13.98 3.83 0.98
N ALA A 104 -14.13 3.19 2.14
CA ALA A 104 -14.57 1.79 2.20
C ALA A 104 -15.95 1.61 1.55
N LYS A 105 -16.87 2.55 1.78
CA LYS A 105 -18.19 2.56 1.14
C LYS A 105 -18.11 2.72 -0.38
N GLN A 106 -17.21 3.57 -0.88
CA GLN A 106 -16.99 3.75 -2.32
C GLN A 106 -16.48 2.45 -2.96
N ILE A 107 -15.49 1.79 -2.34
CA ILE A 107 -14.97 0.49 -2.78
C ILE A 107 -16.08 -0.56 -2.77
N ALA A 108 -16.83 -0.68 -1.68
CA ALA A 108 -17.92 -1.64 -1.56
C ALA A 108 -18.97 -1.45 -2.67
N LYS A 109 -19.33 -0.19 -2.96
CA LYS A 109 -20.27 0.15 -4.03
C LYS A 109 -19.72 -0.24 -5.40
N ALA A 110 -18.46 0.12 -5.69
CA ALA A 110 -17.80 -0.18 -6.96
C ALA A 110 -17.72 -1.71 -7.21
N LEU A 111 -17.37 -2.49 -6.18
CA LEU A 111 -17.37 -3.95 -6.22
C LEU A 111 -18.76 -4.53 -6.51
N LYS A 112 -19.81 -4.05 -5.82
CA LYS A 112 -21.20 -4.47 -6.10
C LYS A 112 -21.71 -4.03 -7.48
N GLU A 113 -21.15 -2.98 -8.05
CA GLU A 113 -21.49 -2.55 -9.40
C GLU A 113 -20.69 -3.30 -10.47
N GLY A 114 -19.56 -3.90 -10.10
CA GLY A 114 -18.60 -4.51 -11.03
C GLY A 114 -17.73 -3.48 -11.74
N ASN A 115 -17.57 -2.29 -11.15
CA ASN A 115 -16.88 -1.14 -11.73
C ASN A 115 -15.50 -0.99 -11.07
N ILE A 116 -14.56 -1.87 -11.40
CA ILE A 116 -13.15 -1.75 -10.98
C ILE A 116 -12.29 -1.71 -12.24
N GLU A 117 -12.18 -0.52 -12.81
CA GLU A 117 -11.50 -0.20 -14.08
C GLU A 117 -10.43 0.88 -13.88
#